data_AF-A0A8X7CL04-F1
#
_entry.id   AF-A0A8X7CL04-F1
#
_cell.length_a   1.000
_cell.length_b   1.000
_cell.length_c   1.000
_cell.angle_alpha   90.00
_cell.angle_beta   90.00
_cell.angle_gamma   90.00
#
_symmetry.space_group_name_H-M   'P 1'
#
loop_
_entity.id
_entity.type
_entity.pdbx_description
1 polymer ?
#
loop_
_entity_poly.entity_id
_entity_poly.type
_entity_poly.pdbx_seq_one_letter_code
_entity_poly.pdbx_strand_id
1 'polypeptide(L)'
;MNRKIDDLKNQHYGIKDISESELEVIEADIQSISVHNHENAISQANSKLKLEIKLLEIPLPVFRGRYDEWPRFKSQFDNITNNNDLNESQKLYYLKASLQGDAKLLEAVDDSFESFITALKTRFENKRLLTETHINTILEIEKLTSESARDIRSLADILNKNIRAL
;
A
#
# COMPACT_ATOMS: atom_id res chain seq x y z
N MET A 1 -43.85 -53.13 -47.57
CA MET A 1 -43.49 -52.72 -46.20
C MET A 1 -42.01 -52.28 -46.10
N ASN A 2 -41.40 -51.70 -47.14
CA ASN A 2 -39.95 -51.32 -47.13
C ASN A 2 -39.65 -49.84 -47.41
N ARG A 3 -40.61 -49.00 -47.83
CA ARG A 3 -40.32 -47.58 -48.14
C ARG A 3 -40.01 -46.70 -46.91
N LYS A 4 -40.53 -47.05 -45.73
CA LYS A 4 -40.35 -46.25 -44.50
C LYS A 4 -39.00 -46.49 -43.81
N ILE A 5 -38.32 -47.59 -44.11
CA ILE A 5 -37.00 -47.92 -43.56
C ILE A 5 -35.90 -47.20 -44.38
N ASP A 6 -36.08 -47.06 -45.69
CA ASP A 6 -35.13 -46.34 -46.54
C ASP A 6 -35.16 -44.82 -46.27
N ASP A 7 -36.34 -44.25 -45.98
CA ASP A 7 -36.45 -42.84 -45.56
C ASP A 7 -35.77 -42.55 -44.21
N LEU A 8 -35.80 -43.49 -43.26
CA LEU A 8 -35.14 -43.35 -41.96
C LEU A 8 -33.61 -43.46 -42.06
N LYS A 9 -33.10 -44.21 -43.03
CA LYS A 9 -31.65 -44.29 -43.30
C LYS A 9 -31.14 -43.02 -43.99
N ASN A 10 -31.94 -42.40 -44.85
CA ASN A 10 -31.60 -41.13 -45.49
C ASN A 10 -31.65 -39.92 -44.54
N GLN A 11 -32.39 -40.00 -43.44
CA GLN A 11 -32.40 -38.93 -42.41
C GLN A 11 -31.21 -39.03 -41.43
N HIS A 12 -30.44 -40.12 -41.45
CA HIS A 12 -29.24 -40.30 -40.61
C HIS A 12 -27.92 -39.92 -41.32
N TYR A 13 -27.99 -39.54 -42.60
CA TYR A 13 -26.81 -39.11 -43.38
C TYR A 13 -26.35 -37.67 -43.07
N GLY A 14 -27.07 -36.91 -42.26
CA GLY A 14 -26.72 -35.52 -41.93
C GLY A 14 -25.81 -35.31 -40.70
N ILE A 15 -25.44 -36.38 -39.97
CA ILE A 15 -24.60 -36.29 -38.76
C ILE A 15 -23.19 -36.87 -39.01
N LYS A 16 -22.91 -37.40 -40.21
CA LYS A 16 -21.66 -38.13 -40.49
C LYS A 16 -20.59 -37.37 -41.27
N ASP A 17 -20.82 -36.10 -41.59
CA ASP A 17 -19.87 -35.24 -42.29
C ASP A 17 -19.46 -34.03 -41.44
N ILE A 18 -19.18 -34.23 -40.14
CA ILE A 18 -18.20 -33.36 -39.48
C ILE A 18 -16.88 -34.10 -39.63
N SER A 19 -16.02 -33.56 -40.49
CA SER A 19 -14.71 -34.16 -40.73
C SER A 19 -13.93 -34.26 -39.42
N GLU A 20 -13.11 -35.30 -39.26
CA GLU A 20 -12.27 -35.48 -38.06
C GLU A 20 -11.39 -34.25 -37.78
N SER A 21 -11.01 -33.53 -38.85
CA SER A 21 -10.35 -32.22 -38.80
C SER A 21 -11.19 -31.09 -38.20
N GLU A 22 -12.51 -31.08 -38.41
CA GLU A 22 -13.40 -30.07 -37.81
C GLU A 22 -13.65 -30.36 -36.32
N LEU A 23 -13.65 -31.64 -35.91
CA LEU A 23 -13.70 -32.02 -34.49
C LEU A 23 -12.42 -31.59 -33.76
N GLU A 24 -11.25 -31.80 -34.36
CA GLU A 24 -9.95 -31.41 -33.78
C GLU A 24 -9.81 -29.88 -33.63
N VAL A 25 -10.34 -29.11 -34.59
CA VAL A 25 -10.40 -27.64 -34.50
C VAL A 25 -11.32 -27.17 -33.37
N ILE A 26 -12.49 -27.78 -33.21
CA ILE A 26 -13.43 -27.42 -32.14
C ILE A 26 -12.84 -27.74 -30.76
N GLU A 27 -12.14 -28.86 -30.61
CA GLU A 27 -11.45 -29.20 -29.35
C GLU A 27 -10.34 -28.19 -29.02
N ALA A 28 -9.55 -27.79 -30.01
CA ALA A 28 -8.52 -26.77 -29.84
C ALA A 28 -9.10 -25.41 -29.42
N ASP A 29 -10.22 -25.00 -30.02
CA ASP A 29 -10.91 -23.76 -29.67
C ASP A 29 -11.48 -23.81 -28.25
N ILE A 30 -12.12 -24.92 -27.85
CA ILE A 30 -12.62 -25.12 -26.47
C ILE A 30 -11.47 -25.06 -25.46
N GLN A 31 -10.32 -25.67 -25.79
CA GLN A 31 -9.14 -25.65 -24.94
C GLN A 31 -8.59 -24.21 -24.78
N SER A 32 -8.54 -23.44 -25.87
CA SER A 32 -8.07 -22.05 -25.86
C SER A 32 -9.01 -21.11 -25.07
N ILE A 33 -10.33 -21.33 -25.15
CA ILE A 33 -11.35 -20.59 -24.38
C ILE A 33 -11.22 -20.91 -22.88
N SER A 34 -10.99 -22.18 -22.53
CA SER A 34 -10.81 -22.61 -21.14
C SER A 34 -9.56 -21.97 -20.51
N VAL A 35 -8.47 -21.85 -21.26
CA VAL A 35 -7.22 -21.23 -20.78
C VAL A 35 -7.39 -19.71 -20.59
N HIS A 36 -8.00 -19.00 -21.54
CA HIS A 36 -8.26 -17.56 -21.42
C HIS A 36 -9.19 -17.22 -20.25
N ASN A 37 -10.19 -18.06 -19.96
CA ASN A 37 -11.05 -17.87 -18.80
C ASN A 37 -10.31 -18.08 -17.47
N HIS A 38 -9.33 -19.00 -17.44
CA HIS A 38 -8.53 -19.24 -16.24
C HIS A 38 -7.58 -18.09 -15.93
N GLU A 39 -6.89 -17.53 -16.93
CA GLU A 39 -5.99 -16.39 -16.76
C GLU A 39 -6.73 -15.10 -16.34
N ASN A 40 -7.93 -14.87 -16.89
CA ASN A 40 -8.76 -13.74 -16.50
C ASN A 40 -9.29 -13.88 -15.06
N ALA A 41 -9.71 -15.08 -14.67
CA ALA A 41 -10.15 -15.35 -13.29
C ALA A 41 -9.00 -15.22 -12.28
N ILE A 42 -7.79 -15.70 -12.63
CA ILE A 42 -6.59 -15.52 -11.80
C ILE A 42 -6.20 -14.05 -11.69
N SER A 43 -6.29 -13.27 -12.78
CA SER A 43 -5.99 -11.83 -12.76
C SER A 43 -7.03 -11.03 -11.95
N GLN A 44 -8.31 -11.40 -12.02
CA GLN A 44 -9.37 -10.81 -11.19
C GLN A 44 -9.22 -11.21 -9.71
N ALA A 45 -8.90 -12.47 -9.43
CA ALA A 45 -8.61 -12.94 -8.07
C ALA A 45 -7.37 -12.27 -7.50
N ASN A 46 -6.29 -12.12 -8.28
CA ASN A 46 -5.06 -11.45 -7.86
C ASN A 46 -5.26 -9.95 -7.65
N SER A 47 -6.06 -9.28 -8.49
CA SER A 47 -6.40 -7.86 -8.26
C SER A 47 -7.30 -7.69 -7.03
N LYS A 48 -8.26 -8.59 -6.81
CA LYS A 48 -9.11 -8.61 -5.61
C LYS A 48 -8.31 -8.92 -4.35
N LEU A 49 -7.44 -9.94 -4.36
CA LEU A 49 -6.48 -10.26 -3.29
C LEU A 49 -5.51 -9.11 -3.06
N LYS A 50 -4.99 -8.45 -4.12
CA LYS A 50 -4.11 -7.27 -3.99
C LYS A 50 -4.84 -6.09 -3.36
N LEU A 51 -6.16 -5.94 -3.56
CA LEU A 51 -6.99 -4.92 -2.90
C LEU A 51 -7.34 -5.30 -1.46
N GLU A 52 -7.61 -6.57 -1.20
CA GLU A 52 -8.04 -7.11 0.10
C GLU A 52 -6.85 -7.23 1.08
N ILE A 53 -5.67 -7.65 0.60
CA ILE A 53 -4.40 -7.68 1.36
C ILE A 53 -3.91 -6.25 1.64
N LYS A 54 -4.20 -5.30 0.75
CA LYS A 54 -3.90 -3.86 0.95
C LYS A 54 -4.60 -3.25 2.16
N LEU A 55 -5.69 -3.89 2.58
CA LEU A 55 -6.57 -3.45 3.65
C LEU A 55 -6.47 -4.37 4.88
N LEU A 56 -5.45 -5.23 4.95
CA LEU A 56 -5.03 -5.84 6.22
C LEU A 56 -4.38 -4.74 7.08
N GLU A 57 -5.22 -3.94 7.72
CA GLU A 57 -4.99 -3.08 8.90
C GLU A 57 -3.52 -2.74 9.23
N ILE A 58 -2.77 -2.14 8.30
CA ILE A 58 -1.57 -1.41 8.68
C ILE A 58 -2.09 -0.11 9.28
N PRO A 59 -1.94 0.13 10.60
CA PRO A 59 -2.45 1.34 11.21
C PRO A 59 -1.83 2.54 10.53
N LEU A 60 -2.67 3.48 10.10
CA LEU A 60 -2.23 4.70 9.46
C LEU A 60 -1.24 5.42 10.40
N PRO A 61 -0.04 5.79 9.94
CA PRO A 61 0.93 6.46 10.78
C PRO A 61 0.34 7.79 11.26
N VAL A 62 0.56 8.12 12.52
CA VAL A 62 0.06 9.35 13.12
C VAL A 62 1.21 10.33 13.27
N PHE A 63 1.02 11.55 12.81
CA PHE A 63 1.96 12.64 12.99
C PHE A 63 1.32 13.77 13.79
N ARG A 64 1.87 14.05 14.97
CA ARG A 64 1.32 15.07 15.88
C ARG A 64 1.94 16.46 15.71
N GLY A 65 2.90 16.61 14.81
CA GLY A 65 3.65 17.85 14.62
C GLY A 65 4.91 17.96 15.47
N ARG A 66 5.41 16.85 16.03
CA ARG A 66 6.68 16.86 16.77
C ARG A 66 7.87 16.65 15.82
N TYR A 67 8.91 17.45 15.96
CA TYR A 67 10.10 17.38 15.12
C TYR A 67 10.80 16.01 15.18
N ASP A 68 10.83 15.37 16.35
CA ASP A 68 11.43 14.05 16.54
C ASP A 68 10.64 12.91 15.89
N GLU A 69 9.34 13.09 15.67
CA GLU A 69 8.47 12.11 15.00
C GLU A 69 8.55 12.20 13.48
N TRP A 70 8.95 13.35 12.93
CA TRP A 70 8.92 13.64 11.49
C TRP A 70 9.68 12.62 10.62
N PRO A 71 10.94 12.25 10.92
CA PRO A 71 11.69 11.31 10.10
C PRO A 71 11.04 9.93 10.04
N ARG A 72 10.52 9.46 11.19
CA ARG A 72 9.82 8.18 11.29
C ARG A 72 8.51 8.22 10.51
N PHE A 73 7.72 9.28 10.68
CA PHE A 73 6.47 9.47 9.96
C PHE A 73 6.69 9.46 8.44
N LYS A 74 7.62 10.28 7.94
CA LYS A 74 7.93 10.40 6.52
C LYS A 74 8.29 9.04 5.91
N SER A 75 9.18 8.28 6.57
CA SER A 75 9.57 6.95 6.11
C SER A 75 8.39 5.96 6.06
N GLN A 76 7.54 5.95 7.09
CA GLN A 76 6.35 5.08 7.11
C GLN A 76 5.33 5.47 6.05
N PHE A 77 5.07 6.77 5.90
CA PHE A 77 4.13 7.29 4.92
C PHE A 77 4.60 7.01 3.49
N ASP A 78 5.87 7.25 3.19
CA ASP A 78 6.47 6.96 1.88
C ASP A 78 6.35 5.47 1.54
N ASN A 79 6.60 4.58 2.51
CA ASN A 79 6.44 3.13 2.34
C ASN A 79 5.00 2.76 1.97
N ILE A 80 4.01 3.32 2.69
CA ILE A 80 2.59 3.11 2.39
C ILE A 80 2.27 3.64 0.99
N THR A 81 2.68 4.85 0.64
CA THR A 81 2.29 5.43 -0.66
C THR A 81 2.96 4.74 -1.85
N ASN A 82 4.20 4.27 -1.69
CA ASN A 82 4.95 3.63 -2.76
C ASN A 82 4.53 2.18 -2.99
N ASN A 83 4.16 1.45 -1.94
CA ASN A 83 3.71 0.06 -2.06
C ASN A 83 2.27 -0.06 -2.56
N ASN A 84 1.51 1.03 -2.54
CA ASN A 84 0.06 0.99 -2.70
C ASN A 84 -0.47 1.68 -3.96
N ASP A 85 0.32 1.94 -5.01
CA ASP A 85 -0.17 2.47 -6.31
C ASP A 85 -1.28 3.54 -6.15
N LEU A 86 -1.11 4.47 -5.19
CA LEU A 86 -2.17 5.41 -4.81
C LEU A 86 -2.17 6.62 -5.75
N ASN A 87 -3.35 7.08 -6.14
CA ASN A 87 -3.48 8.35 -6.86
C ASN A 87 -3.27 9.56 -5.93
N GLU A 88 -3.08 10.74 -6.51
CA GLU A 88 -2.73 11.95 -5.75
C GLU A 88 -3.80 12.34 -4.72
N SER A 89 -5.08 12.24 -5.08
CA SER A 89 -6.19 12.53 -4.16
C SER A 89 -6.26 11.55 -2.99
N GLN A 90 -5.98 10.27 -3.23
CA GLN A 90 -5.88 9.24 -2.19
C GLN A 90 -4.71 9.55 -1.25
N LYS A 91 -3.54 9.87 -1.79
CA LYS A 91 -2.36 10.25 -0.99
C LYS A 91 -2.66 11.46 -0.10
N LEU A 92 -3.31 12.49 -0.65
CA LEU A 92 -3.74 13.67 0.12
C LEU A 92 -4.72 13.31 1.23
N TYR A 93 -5.72 12.48 0.94
CA TYR A 93 -6.69 12.02 1.94
C TYR A 93 -5.98 11.28 3.09
N TYR A 94 -5.11 10.31 2.76
CA TYR A 94 -4.33 9.59 3.77
C TYR A 94 -3.40 10.50 4.54
N LEU A 95 -2.76 11.47 3.88
CA LEU A 95 -1.92 12.46 4.53
C LEU A 95 -2.72 13.22 5.57
N LYS A 96 -3.83 13.86 5.20
CA LYS A 96 -4.70 14.60 6.12
C LYS A 96 -5.24 13.75 7.27
N ALA A 97 -5.61 12.49 7.01
CA ALA A 97 -6.06 11.57 8.03
C ALA A 97 -4.95 11.17 9.03
N SER A 98 -3.68 11.23 8.59
CA SER A 98 -2.51 10.95 9.41
C SER A 98 -2.10 12.12 10.31
N LEU A 99 -2.54 13.35 10.00
CA LEU A 99 -2.16 14.55 10.76
C LEU A 99 -3.06 14.75 11.98
N GLN A 100 -2.42 14.97 13.13
CA GLN A 100 -3.06 15.28 14.41
C GLN A 100 -2.34 16.45 15.10
N GLY A 101 -2.97 17.03 16.12
CA GLY A 101 -2.38 18.10 16.92
C GLY A 101 -1.91 19.28 16.05
N ASP A 102 -0.67 19.73 16.27
CA ASP A 102 -0.07 20.87 15.60
C ASP A 102 0.12 20.64 14.09
N ALA A 103 0.31 19.39 13.67
CA ALA A 103 0.43 19.06 12.25
C ALA A 103 -0.88 19.25 11.49
N LYS A 104 -2.03 19.12 12.16
CA LYS A 104 -3.36 19.33 11.54
C LYS A 104 -3.67 20.81 11.33
N LEU A 105 -3.05 21.69 12.11
CA LEU A 105 -3.19 23.15 11.98
C LEU A 105 -2.35 23.72 10.83
N LEU A 106 -1.60 22.88 10.11
CA LEU A 106 -0.80 23.31 8.99
C LEU A 106 -1.70 23.74 7.82
N GLU A 107 -1.58 25.00 7.43
CA GLU A 107 -2.20 25.53 6.22
C GLU A 107 -1.26 25.31 5.02
N ALA A 108 -1.79 24.67 3.98
CA ALA A 108 -1.13 24.55 2.68
C ALA A 108 -1.59 25.69 1.75
N VAL A 109 -0.83 25.94 0.69
CA VAL A 109 -1.16 27.00 -0.29
C VAL A 109 -2.41 26.63 -1.10
N ASP A 110 -2.62 25.34 -1.31
CA ASP A 110 -3.69 24.76 -2.12
C ASP A 110 -4.01 23.33 -1.66
N ASP A 111 -5.16 22.80 -2.08
CA ASP A 111 -5.62 21.48 -1.68
C ASP A 111 -5.05 20.35 -2.54
N SER A 112 -3.72 20.33 -2.67
CA SER A 112 -2.97 19.29 -3.39
C SER A 112 -2.02 18.53 -2.46
N PHE A 113 -1.71 17.28 -2.82
CA PHE A 113 -0.76 16.47 -2.06
C PHE A 113 0.61 17.16 -1.98
N GLU A 114 1.08 17.68 -3.12
CA GLU A 114 2.38 18.36 -3.21
C GLU A 114 2.48 19.60 -2.32
N SER A 115 1.39 20.38 -2.21
CA SER A 115 1.35 21.56 -1.34
C SER A 115 1.46 21.18 0.14
N PHE A 116 0.65 20.22 0.58
CA PHE A 116 0.66 19.76 1.97
C PHE A 116 1.99 19.12 2.36
N ILE A 117 2.54 18.23 1.51
CA ILE A 117 3.81 17.58 1.81
C ILE A 117 4.96 18.59 1.82
N THR A 118 4.93 19.60 0.94
CA THR A 118 5.94 20.68 0.91
C THR A 118 5.84 21.57 2.13
N ALA A 119 4.64 21.94 2.56
CA ALA A 119 4.43 22.71 3.78
C ALA A 119 4.92 21.93 5.02
N LEU A 120 4.63 20.62 5.09
CA LEU A 120 5.11 19.76 6.17
C LEU A 120 6.64 19.67 6.18
N LYS A 121 7.27 19.45 5.02
CA LYS A 121 8.73 19.44 4.88
C LYS A 121 9.34 20.79 5.30
N THR A 122 8.79 21.90 4.83
CA THR A 122 9.27 23.24 5.17
C THR A 122 9.22 23.50 6.67
N ARG A 123 8.13 23.08 7.32
CA ARG A 123 7.91 23.31 8.74
C ARG A 123 8.70 22.36 9.64
N PHE A 124 8.79 21.07 9.28
CA PHE A 124 9.29 20.00 10.15
C PHE A 124 10.60 19.35 9.70
N GLU A 125 11.04 19.54 8.45
CA GLU A 125 12.35 19.08 7.94
C GLU A 125 13.49 20.08 8.20
N ASN A 126 13.28 21.05 9.09
CA ASN A 126 14.31 22.00 9.49
C ASN A 126 15.39 21.30 10.33
N LYS A 127 16.43 20.80 9.65
CA LYS A 127 17.57 20.10 10.25
C LYS A 127 18.20 20.89 11.40
N ARG A 128 18.32 22.22 11.29
CA ARG A 128 18.88 23.08 12.33
C ARG A 128 18.07 23.01 13.62
N LEU A 129 16.75 23.08 13.50
CA LEU A 129 15.85 23.01 14.65
C LEU A 129 15.79 21.61 15.26
N LEU A 130 15.91 20.56 14.43
CA LEU A 130 16.03 19.18 14.88
C LEU A 130 17.31 18.98 15.71
N THR A 131 18.45 19.46 15.21
CA THR A 131 19.73 19.47 15.93
C THR A 131 19.63 20.28 17.23
N GLU A 132 19.04 21.48 17.20
CA GLU A 132 18.82 22.30 18.40
C GLU A 132 17.94 21.57 19.44
N THR A 133 16.91 20.84 18.99
CA THR A 133 16.04 20.05 19.88
C THR A 133 16.83 18.94 20.57
N HIS A 134 17.67 18.21 19.83
CA HIS A 134 18.51 17.16 20.40
C HIS A 134 19.57 17.71 21.34
N ILE A 135 20.20 18.84 20.99
CA ILE A 135 21.17 19.53 21.85
C ILE A 135 20.49 20.02 23.13
N ASN A 136 19.35 20.71 23.04
CA ASN A 136 18.63 21.19 24.22
C ASN A 136 18.17 20.04 25.10
N THR A 137 17.69 18.94 24.51
CA THR A 137 17.33 17.73 25.27
C THR A 137 18.52 17.16 26.05
N ILE A 138 19.74 17.24 25.51
CA ILE A 138 20.97 16.81 26.21
C ILE A 138 21.34 17.80 27.31
N LEU A 139 21.19 19.11 27.07
CA LEU A 139 21.54 20.16 28.02
C LEU A 139 20.55 20.26 29.20
N GLU A 140 19.28 19.94 28.96
CA GLU A 140 18.17 20.00 29.92
C GLU A 140 18.00 18.70 30.73
N ILE A 141 18.89 17.71 30.54
CA ILE A 141 18.86 16.48 31.35
C ILE A 141 19.00 16.86 32.83
N GLU A 142 17.95 16.58 33.60
CA GLU A 142 17.95 16.82 35.04
C GLU A 142 19.03 16.00 35.75
N LYS A 143 19.62 16.58 36.80
CA LYS A 143 20.53 15.85 37.68
C LYS A 143 19.80 14.67 38.29
N LEU A 144 20.38 13.48 38.13
CA LEU A 144 19.91 12.28 38.82
C LEU A 144 19.91 12.53 40.33
N THR A 145 18.74 12.43 40.95
CA THR A 145 18.55 12.63 42.40
C THR A 145 18.72 11.34 43.20
N SER A 146 18.83 10.19 42.51
CA SER A 146 18.93 8.85 43.08
C SER A 146 19.86 7.97 42.24
N GLU A 147 20.77 7.26 42.90
CA GLU A 147 21.71 6.32 42.26
C GLU A 147 21.05 4.96 42.00
N SER A 148 20.00 4.96 41.18
CA SER A 148 19.33 3.73 40.72
C SER A 148 19.89 3.28 39.38
N ALA A 149 20.16 1.98 39.24
CA ALA A 149 20.58 1.39 37.97
C ALA A 149 19.57 1.63 36.83
N ARG A 150 18.28 1.81 37.14
CA ARG A 150 17.25 2.17 36.15
C ARG A 150 17.43 3.60 35.64
N ASP A 151 17.71 4.52 36.54
CA ASP A 151 17.79 5.95 36.22
C ASP A 151 19.07 6.25 35.43
N ILE A 152 20.18 5.60 35.79
CA ILE A 152 21.44 5.66 35.03
C ILE A 152 21.27 5.07 33.62
N ARG A 153 20.55 3.95 33.47
CA ARG A 153 20.30 3.34 32.16
C ARG A 153 19.39 4.22 31.30
N SER A 154 18.32 4.74 31.88
CA SER A 154 17.43 5.68 31.20
C SER A 154 18.18 6.93 30.72
N LEU A 155 19.08 7.46 31.55
CA LEU A 155 19.96 8.56 31.17
C LEU A 155 20.85 8.20 29.97
N ALA A 156 21.52 7.05 30.02
CA ALA A 156 22.36 6.57 28.94
C ALA A 156 21.56 6.38 27.64
N ASP A 157 20.34 5.86 27.72
CA ASP A 157 19.45 5.67 26.57
C ASP A 157 19.03 7.02 25.96
N ILE A 158 18.67 8.02 26.79
CA ILE A 158 18.34 9.37 26.35
C ILE A 158 19.54 10.01 25.63
N LEU A 159 20.73 9.95 26.23
CA LEU A 159 21.96 10.48 25.63
C LEU A 159 22.26 9.82 24.29
N ASN A 160 22.27 8.48 24.25
CA ASN A 160 22.55 7.72 23.04
C ASN A 160 21.54 8.00 21.92
N LYS A 161 20.24 8.11 22.26
CA LYS A 161 19.19 8.46 21.30
C LYS A 161 19.47 9.82 20.66
N ASN A 162 19.75 10.84 21.47
CA ASN A 162 19.96 12.19 20.97
C ASN A 162 21.28 12.34 20.21
N ILE A 163 22.37 11.71 20.69
CA ILE A 163 23.67 11.73 19.99
C ILE A 163 23.58 11.05 18.62
N ARG A 164 22.86 9.93 18.51
CA ARG A 164 22.68 9.24 17.21
C ARG A 164 21.85 10.04 16.20
N ALA A 165 21.08 11.01 16.67
CA ALA A 165 20.20 11.84 15.84
C ALA A 165 20.85 13.16 15.41
N LEU A 166 22.03 13.50 15.97
CA LEU A 166 22.90 14.59 15.55
C LEU A 166 23.82 14.14 14.40
#